data_AF-A0A4D6HSJ6-F1
#
_entry.id   AF-A0A4D6HSJ6-F1
#
_cell.length_a   1.000
_cell.length_b   1.000
_cell.length_c   1.000
_cell.angle_alpha   90.00
_cell.angle_beta   90.00
_cell.angle_gamma   90.00
#
_symmetry.space_group_name_H-M   'P 1'
#
loop_
_entity.id
_entity.type
_entity.pdbx_description
1 polymer ?
#
loop_
_entity_poly.entity_id
_entity_poly.type
_entity_poly.pdbx_seq_one_letter_code
_entity_poly.pdbx_strand_id
1 'polypeptide(L)' 'MTDDATLSEFGSPTESDDPVEQASASSGDDADAPDGADSGLSTYAWGTYRCQQCDAETERVWRADGQLVCPTCKRW' A
#
# COMPACT_ATOMS: atom_id res chain seq x y z
N MET A 1 -35.20 7.01 -23.51
CA MET A 1 -33.92 7.20 -24.23
C MET A 1 -33.18 8.27 -23.46
N THR A 2 -32.13 7.87 -22.74
CA THR A 2 -31.27 8.80 -21.99
C THR A 2 -30.05 9.06 -22.85
N ASP A 3 -29.80 10.34 -23.11
CA ASP A 3 -28.78 10.87 -24.02
C ASP A 3 -27.39 10.64 -23.41
N ASP A 4 -26.56 9.85 -24.11
CA ASP A 4 -25.18 9.52 -23.76
C ASP A 4 -24.27 10.71 -24.09
N ALA A 5 -23.99 11.55 -23.09
CA ALA A 5 -23.12 12.71 -23.25
C ALA A 5 -21.68 12.25 -23.52
N THR A 6 -21.22 12.44 -24.76
CA THR A 6 -19.91 12.01 -25.23
C THR A 6 -18.77 12.76 -24.51
N LEU A 7 -17.96 12.03 -23.74
CA LEU A 7 -16.72 12.41 -23.04
C LEU A 7 -15.57 12.90 -23.96
N SER A 8 -15.88 13.63 -25.05
CA SER A 8 -14.88 14.16 -25.99
C SER A 8 -14.36 15.55 -25.62
N GLU A 9 -14.73 16.09 -24.45
CA GLU A 9 -14.22 17.35 -23.89
C GLU A 9 -13.14 17.11 -22.81
N PHE A 10 -12.18 16.24 -23.06
CA PHE A 10 -10.91 16.25 -22.35
C PHE A 10 -9.81 16.62 -23.35
N GLY A 11 -9.83 17.88 -23.77
CA GLY A 11 -8.74 18.49 -24.52
C GLY A 11 -7.53 18.70 -23.59
N SER A 12 -6.43 18.01 -23.87
CA SER A 12 -5.08 18.52 -23.58
C SER A 12 -4.85 19.74 -24.50
N PRO A 13 -4.18 20.86 -24.11
CA PRO A 13 -2.85 20.87 -23.47
C PRO A 13 -2.50 22.11 -22.58
N THR A 14 -1.63 21.97 -21.57
CA THR A 14 -0.69 23.05 -21.25
C THR A 14 0.55 22.51 -20.52
N GLU A 15 1.72 22.81 -21.08
CA GLU A 15 3.02 22.62 -20.46
C GLU A 15 3.30 23.73 -19.43
N SER A 16 4.14 23.40 -18.45
CA SER A 16 4.86 24.28 -17.52
C SER A 16 4.20 24.52 -16.16
N ASP A 17 4.64 23.75 -15.17
CA ASP A 17 4.98 24.30 -13.86
C ASP A 17 6.11 23.45 -13.24
N ASP A 18 7.19 24.13 -12.88
CA ASP A 18 8.43 23.73 -12.20
C ASP A 18 8.61 22.27 -11.69
N PRO A 19 9.80 21.65 -11.91
CA PRO A 19 10.25 20.56 -11.05
C PRO A 19 10.61 21.13 -9.68
N VAL A 20 9.63 21.28 -8.79
CA VAL A 20 9.91 21.25 -7.37
C VAL A 20 10.42 19.83 -7.08
N GLU A 21 11.74 19.70 -6.93
CA GLU A 21 12.34 18.58 -6.23
C GLU A 21 11.72 18.54 -4.83
N GLN A 22 10.61 17.81 -4.72
CA GLN A 22 10.10 17.37 -3.44
C GLN A 22 11.07 16.31 -2.96
N ALA A 23 12.08 16.83 -2.25
CA ALA A 23 12.88 16.14 -1.27
C ALA A 23 12.08 15.00 -0.65
N SER A 24 12.54 13.78 -0.95
CA SER A 24 12.65 12.71 0.02
C SER A 24 11.50 12.62 1.03
N ALA A 25 10.32 12.21 0.56
CA ALA A 25 9.41 11.44 1.41
C ALA A 25 9.81 9.96 1.37
N SER A 26 11.07 9.69 1.68
CA SER A 26 11.45 8.39 2.24
C SER A 26 10.92 8.38 3.67
N SER A 27 9.62 8.13 3.82
CA SER A 27 9.15 7.43 5.02
C SER A 27 9.90 6.09 5.00
N GLY A 28 11.00 5.90 5.72
CA GLY A 28 11.10 6.20 7.14
C GLY A 28 10.18 5.22 7.84
N ASP A 29 10.65 3.99 8.05
CA ASP A 29 10.94 3.51 9.41
C ASP A 29 11.38 2.03 9.35
N ASP A 30 12.58 1.81 9.87
CA ASP A 30 13.06 0.64 10.60
C ASP A 30 12.69 -0.77 10.14
N ALA A 31 13.73 -1.43 9.62
CA ALA A 31 14.03 -2.77 10.08
C ALA A 31 14.10 -2.77 11.62
N ASP A 32 13.25 -3.56 12.28
CA ASP A 32 13.11 -3.73 13.73
C ASP A 32 12.06 -2.82 14.41
N ALA A 33 10.77 -3.06 14.12
CA ALA A 33 9.70 -2.64 15.03
C ALA A 33 9.45 -3.76 16.06
N PRO A 34 9.89 -3.61 17.33
CA PRO A 34 9.51 -4.54 18.39
C PRO A 34 8.00 -4.48 18.64
N ASP A 35 7.46 -5.67 18.89
CA ASP A 35 6.09 -5.99 19.29
C ASP A 35 5.50 -4.95 20.27
N GLY A 36 4.49 -4.19 19.82
CA GLY A 36 3.62 -3.42 20.72
C GLY A 36 3.40 -1.95 20.38
N ALA A 37 2.50 -1.65 19.43
CA ALA A 37 1.74 -0.39 19.41
C ALA A 37 0.55 -0.51 18.45
N ASP A 38 -0.65 -0.78 18.99
CA ASP A 38 -1.93 -0.69 18.27
C ASP A 38 -2.35 0.78 18.06
N SER A 39 -1.48 1.56 17.42
CA SER A 39 -1.67 2.98 17.14
C SER A 39 -1.56 3.19 15.63
N GLY A 40 -2.61 2.85 14.88
CA GLY A 40 -2.69 3.16 13.44
C GLY A 40 -1.77 2.32 12.54
N LEU A 41 -1.54 1.06 12.89
CA LEU A 41 -0.74 0.16 12.06
C LEU A 41 -1.42 -0.09 10.70
N SER A 42 -0.67 0.10 9.62
CA SER A 42 -1.10 -0.22 8.25
C SER A 42 -1.71 -1.63 8.16
N THR A 43 -2.83 -1.78 7.43
CA THR A 43 -3.54 -3.06 7.22
C THR A 43 -2.65 -4.16 6.62
N TYR A 44 -1.54 -3.77 5.99
CA TYR A 44 -0.51 -4.64 5.46
C TYR A 44 0.89 -4.04 5.68
N ALA A 45 1.91 -4.89 5.59
CA ALA A 45 3.32 -4.54 5.64
C ALA A 45 4.09 -5.18 4.47
N TRP A 46 5.20 -4.54 4.08
CA TRP A 46 6.13 -4.99 3.04
C TRP A 46 7.52 -5.20 3.64
N GLY A 47 8.28 -6.18 3.13
CA GLY A 47 9.56 -6.64 3.67
C GLY A 47 9.59 -8.16 3.80
N THR A 48 10.71 -8.75 4.22
CA THR A 48 10.80 -10.21 4.39
C THR A 48 10.13 -10.65 5.69
N TYR A 49 8.95 -11.25 5.58
CA TYR A 49 8.18 -11.80 6.70
C TYR A 49 7.88 -13.28 6.51
N ARG A 50 7.52 -13.96 7.60
CA ARG A 50 7.08 -15.35 7.60
C ARG A 50 5.59 -15.43 7.91
N CYS A 51 4.83 -16.13 7.08
CA CYS A 51 3.40 -16.30 7.27
C CYS A 51 3.11 -17.19 8.48
N GLN A 52 2.30 -16.73 9.43
CA GLN A 52 1.94 -17.53 10.61
C GLN A 52 1.04 -18.74 10.30
N GLN A 53 0.46 -18.82 9.10
CA GLN A 53 -0.48 -19.89 8.72
C GLN A 53 0.19 -21.00 7.90
N CYS A 54 1.04 -20.65 6.92
CA CYS A 54 1.68 -21.62 6.04
C CYS A 54 3.21 -21.67 6.20
N ASP A 55 3.76 -20.84 7.09
CA ASP A 55 5.19 -20.79 7.42
C ASP A 55 6.11 -20.40 6.25
N ALA A 56 5.53 -20.01 5.11
CA ALA A 56 6.26 -19.54 3.95
C ALA A 56 6.78 -18.10 4.15
N GLU A 57 7.99 -17.86 3.67
CA GLU A 57 8.53 -16.51 3.54
C GLU A 57 7.78 -15.74 2.45
N THR A 58 7.51 -14.46 2.71
CA THR A 58 6.79 -13.58 1.79
C THR A 58 7.22 -12.14 1.99
N GLU A 59 7.23 -11.40 0.88
CA GLU A 59 7.60 -9.98 0.87
C GLU A 59 6.45 -9.07 1.34
N ARG A 60 5.25 -9.64 1.52
CA ARG A 60 4.05 -8.90 1.89
C ARG A 60 3.16 -9.70 2.81
N VAL A 61 2.78 -9.09 3.93
CA VAL A 61 1.88 -9.67 4.92
C VAL A 61 0.73 -8.73 5.25
N TRP A 62 -0.36 -9.31 5.71
CA TRP A 62 -1.53 -8.61 6.21
C TRP A 62 -1.75 -8.94 7.66
N ARG A 63 -2.25 -7.95 8.40
CA ARG A 63 -2.78 -8.18 9.73
C ARG A 63 -4.19 -8.77 9.59
N ALA A 64 -4.36 -10.00 10.03
CA ALA A 64 -5.64 -10.69 10.14
C ALA A 64 -5.74 -11.24 11.56
N ASP A 65 -6.72 -10.76 12.34
CA ASP A 65 -6.96 -11.24 13.71
C ASP A 65 -5.71 -11.20 14.61
N GLY A 66 -4.89 -10.15 14.47
CA GLY A 66 -3.63 -10.00 15.22
C GLY A 66 -2.45 -10.84 14.70
N GLN A 67 -2.65 -11.61 13.63
CA GLN A 67 -1.61 -12.44 13.00
C GLN A 67 -1.16 -11.86 11.66
N LEU A 68 0.10 -12.10 11.30
CA LEU A 68 0.65 -11.78 9.98
C LEU A 68 0.45 -12.96 9.02
N VAL A 69 -0.36 -12.74 7.99
CA VAL A 69 -0.68 -13.74 6.96
C VAL A 69 -0.26 -13.26 5.57
N CYS A 70 0.20 -14.18 4.74
CA CYS A 70 0.55 -13.91 3.35
C CYS A 70 -0.73 -13.70 2.48
N PRO A 71 -0.61 -13.19 1.24
CA PRO A 71 -1.78 -12.87 0.42
C PRO A 71 -2.63 -14.10 0.11
N THR A 72 -1.99 -15.26 0.02
CA THR A 72 -2.63 -16.55 -0.27
C THR A 72 -3.42 -17.08 0.93
N CYS A 73 -2.94 -16.85 2.15
CA CYS A 73 -3.58 -17.32 3.37
C CYS A 73 -4.68 -16.36 3.87
N LYS A 74 -4.62 -15.09 3.47
CA LYS A 74 -5.62 -14.11 3.84
C LYS A 74 -6.99 -14.48 3.27
N ARG A 75 -7.99 -14.55 4.16
CA ARG A 75 -9.40 -14.62 3.79
C ARG A 75 -9.92 -13.19 3.61
N TRP A 76 -10.63 -12.96 2.53
CA TRP A 76 -11.18 -11.66 2.12
C TRP A 76 -12.69 -11.70 2.19
#